data_AF-X8BGY9-F1
#
_entry.id   AF-X8BGY9-F1
#
_cell.length_a   1.000
_cell.length_b   1.000
_cell.length_c   1.000
_cell.angle_alpha   90.00
_cell.angle_beta   90.00
_cell.angle_gamma   90.00
#
_symmetry.space_group_name_H-M   'P 1'
#
loop_
_entity.id
_entity.type
_entity.pdbx_description
1 polymer ?
#
loop_
_entity_poly.entity_id
_entity_poly.type
_entity_poly.pdbx_seq_one_letter_code
_entity_poly.pdbx_strand_id
1 'polypeptide(L)'
;MRTLTLNRPEALNAFNEALYDATTEALLAAAEDPEVAVVLLTGAGRAFSAGTDLGEMQARVTDPDFTPANTASPGSSTRSPRFPSR
;
A
#
# COMPACT_ATOMS: atom_id res chain seq x y z
N MET A 1 -19.08 -5.97 3.26
CA MET A 1 -18.00 -5.20 3.94
C MET A 1 -16.74 -6.06 3.97
N ARG A 2 -15.58 -5.49 3.63
CA ARG A 2 -14.27 -6.16 3.65
C ARG A 2 -13.35 -5.46 4.66
N THR A 3 -12.62 -6.22 5.47
CA THR A 3 -11.60 -5.67 6.37
C THR A 3 -10.22 -5.96 5.82
N LEU A 4 -9.40 -4.92 5.68
CA LEU A 4 -8.00 -5.00 5.30
C LEU A 4 -7.14 -4.55 6.47
N THR A 5 -6.14 -5.35 6.82
CA THR A 5 -5.25 -5.08 7.96
C THR A 5 -3.82 -4.93 7.48
N LEU A 6 -3.25 -3.73 7.64
CA LEU A 6 -1.82 -3.50 7.48
C LEU A 6 -1.08 -4.30 8.56
N ASN A 7 -0.20 -5.21 8.18
CA ASN A 7 0.37 -6.20 9.10
C ASN A 7 1.91 -6.20 9.09
N ARG A 8 2.49 -5.08 9.52
CA ARG A 8 3.91 -4.93 9.87
C ARG A 8 4.05 -4.28 11.25
N PRO A 9 3.49 -4.88 12.31
CA PRO A 9 3.36 -4.22 13.62
C PRO A 9 4.71 -3.83 14.24
N GLU A 10 5.78 -4.55 13.94
CA GLU A 10 7.17 -4.25 14.32
C GLU A 10 7.69 -2.94 13.72
N ALA A 11 7.21 -2.58 12.53
CA ALA A 11 7.50 -1.32 11.84
C ALA A 11 6.36 -0.29 12.00
N LEU A 12 5.45 -0.49 12.97
CA LEU A 12 4.25 0.34 13.15
C LEU A 12 3.42 0.48 11.86
N ASN A 13 3.38 -0.59 11.05
CA ASN A 13 2.71 -0.63 9.76
C ASN A 13 3.20 0.47 8.79
N ALA A 14 4.48 0.85 8.85
CA ALA A 14 5.09 1.72 7.86
C ALA A 14 5.02 1.07 6.46
N PHE A 15 4.77 1.89 5.45
CA PHE A 15 4.68 1.46 4.06
C PHE A 15 6.06 1.31 3.44
N ASN A 16 6.44 0.05 3.22
CA ASN A 16 7.45 -0.32 2.24
C ASN A 16 6.78 -0.66 0.90
N GLU A 17 7.57 -0.89 -0.15
CA GLU A 17 7.08 -1.21 -1.50
C GLU A 17 6.11 -2.42 -1.49
N ALA A 18 6.46 -3.49 -0.77
CA ALA A 18 5.62 -4.68 -0.66
C ALA A 18 4.23 -4.38 -0.04
N LEU A 19 4.18 -3.52 0.98
CA LEU A 19 2.91 -3.15 1.62
C LEU A 19 2.10 -2.21 0.72
N TYR A 20 2.75 -1.33 -0.07
CA TYR A 20 2.06 -0.53 -1.08
C TYR A 20 1.38 -1.43 -2.13
N ASP A 21 2.09 -2.42 -2.65
CA ASP A 21 1.56 -3.34 -3.65
C ASP A 21 0.43 -4.20 -3.10
N ALA A 22 0.64 -4.84 -1.95
CA ALA A 22 -0.39 -5.69 -1.33
C ALA A 22 -1.65 -4.89 -0.98
N THR A 23 -1.51 -3.65 -0.53
CA THR A 23 -2.65 -2.78 -0.25
C THR A 23 -3.38 -2.39 -1.54
N THR A 24 -2.64 -2.11 -2.61
CA THR A 24 -3.19 -1.77 -3.92
C THR A 24 -3.97 -2.95 -4.50
N GLU A 25 -3.38 -4.14 -4.54
CA GLU A 25 -4.05 -5.38 -4.99
C GLU A 25 -5.32 -5.66 -4.19
N ALA A 26 -5.26 -5.55 -2.86
CA ALA A 26 -6.42 -5.81 -2.00
C ALA A 26 -7.55 -4.78 -2.20
N LEU A 27 -7.22 -3.50 -2.43
CA LEU A 27 -8.21 -2.47 -2.72
C LEU A 27 -8.83 -2.65 -4.11
N LEU A 28 -8.04 -3.01 -5.12
CA LEU A 28 -8.55 -3.33 -6.47
C LEU A 28 -9.48 -4.54 -6.43
N ALA A 29 -9.07 -5.62 -5.77
CA ALA A 29 -9.91 -6.80 -5.60
C ALA A 29 -11.23 -6.48 -4.87
N ALA A 30 -11.18 -5.59 -3.86
CA ALA A 30 -12.39 -5.13 -3.18
C ALA A 30 -13.28 -4.26 -4.07
N ALA A 31 -12.72 -3.49 -5.00
CA ALA A 31 -13.47 -2.67 -5.94
C ALA A 31 -14.16 -3.49 -7.04
N GLU A 32 -13.61 -4.65 -7.39
CA GLU A 32 -14.16 -5.57 -8.38
C GLU A 32 -15.24 -6.52 -7.81
N ASP A 33 -15.32 -6.63 -6.48
CA ASP A 33 -16.26 -7.52 -5.79
C ASP A 33 -17.61 -6.81 -5.55
N PRO A 34 -18.70 -7.18 -6.27
CA PRO A 34 -20.00 -6.51 -6.14
C PRO A 34 -20.65 -6.69 -4.76
N GLU A 35 -20.19 -7.67 -3.95
CA GLU A 35 -20.67 -7.88 -2.58
C GLU A 35 -19.98 -6.95 -1.57
N VAL A 36 -18.95 -6.21 -1.99
CA VAL A 36 -18.18 -5.29 -1.13
C VAL A 36 -18.65 -3.85 -1.29
N ALA A 37 -19.54 -3.43 -0.40
CA ALA A 37 -20.00 -2.04 -0.33
C ALA A 37 -19.07 -1.10 0.48
N VAL A 38 -18.25 -1.65 1.39
CA VAL A 38 -17.43 -0.88 2.34
C VAL A 38 -16.13 -1.63 2.61
N VAL A 39 -15.01 -0.89 2.63
CA VAL A 39 -13.70 -1.37 3.08
C VAL A 39 -13.33 -0.71 4.40
N LEU A 40 -13.10 -1.52 5.44
CA LEU A 40 -12.45 -1.10 6.68
C LEU A 40 -10.95 -1.35 6.56
N LEU A 41 -10.16 -0.29 6.43
CA LEU A 41 -8.70 -0.36 6.49
C LEU A 41 -8.23 -0.05 7.91
N THR A 42 -7.43 -0.94 8.49
CA THR A 42 -6.89 -0.79 9.84
C THR A 42 -5.45 -1.32 9.94
N GLY A 43 -4.77 -1.04 11.04
CA GLY A 43 -3.42 -1.55 11.33
C GLY A 43 -3.43 -2.64 12.40
N ALA A 44 -2.57 -3.64 12.25
CA ALA A 44 -2.29 -4.61 13.28
C ALA A 44 -1.51 -3.97 14.43
N GLY A 45 -1.79 -4.40 15.66
CA GLY A 45 -1.07 -3.94 16.84
C GLY A 45 -1.48 -2.54 17.31
N ARG A 46 -0.49 -1.72 17.68
CA ARG A 46 -0.72 -0.48 18.44
C ARG A 46 -0.93 0.79 17.60
N ALA A 47 -0.80 0.71 16.28
CA ALA A 47 -0.86 1.87 15.40
C ALA A 47 -1.55 1.53 14.08
N PHE A 48 -2.16 2.53 13.45
CA PHE A 48 -2.67 2.41 12.08
C PHE A 48 -1.52 2.25 11.08
N SER A 49 -0.70 3.29 10.92
CA SER A 49 0.54 3.31 10.14
C SER A 49 1.44 4.47 10.60
N ALA A 50 2.75 4.28 10.56
CA ALA A 50 3.74 5.33 10.79
C ALA A 50 4.06 6.19 9.55
N GLY A 51 3.40 5.94 8.41
CA GLY A 51 3.69 6.61 7.13
C GLY A 51 4.61 5.76 6.26
N THR A 52 5.54 6.38 5.54
CA THR A 52 6.50 5.65 4.69
C THR A 52 7.65 5.07 5.51
N ASP A 53 8.15 3.91 5.10
CA ASP A 53 9.29 3.24 5.70
C ASP A 53 10.59 3.98 5.39
N LEU A 54 11.07 4.76 6.37
CA LEU A 54 12.31 5.51 6.24
C LEU A 54 13.54 4.60 6.16
N GLY A 55 13.47 3.38 6.70
CA GLY A 55 14.56 2.39 6.60
C GLY A 55 14.70 1.90 5.17
N GLU A 56 13.59 1.59 4.50
CA GLU A 56 13.59 1.26 3.07
C GLU A 56 14.01 2.46 2.21
N MET A 57 13.53 3.68 2.52
CA MET A 57 13.98 4.90 1.81
C MET A 57 15.50 5.09 1.91
N GLN A 58 16.08 4.87 3.10
CA GLN A 58 17.52 4.97 3.29
C GLN A 58 18.25 3.90 2.47
N ALA A 59 17.81 2.64 2.55
CA ALA A 59 18.40 1.54 1.78
C ALA A 59 18.40 1.83 0.26
N ARG A 60 17.29 2.35 -0.29
CA ARG A 60 17.20 2.77 -1.71
C ARG A 60 18.25 3.78 -2.13
N VAL A 61 18.71 4.62 -1.20
CA VAL A 61 19.70 5.68 -1.49
C VAL A 61 21.12 5.17 -1.25
N THR A 62 21.33 4.32 -0.25
CA THR A 62 22.68 3.96 0.22
C THR A 62 23.17 2.60 -0.25
N ASP A 63 22.27 1.69 -0.62
CA ASP A 63 22.59 0.32 -1.03
C ASP A 63 22.43 0.20 -2.56
N PRO A 64 23.55 0.04 -3.31
CA PRO A 64 23.51 -0.07 -4.77
C PRO A 64 22.87 -1.37 -5.26
N ASP A 65 22.76 -2.40 -4.41
CA ASP A 65 22.18 -3.69 -4.74
C ASP A 65 20.73 -3.81 -4.23
N PHE A 66 20.17 -2.73 -3.67
CA PHE A 66 18.80 -2.72 -3.18
C PHE A 66 17.82 -3.11 -4.29
N THR A 67 17.07 -4.18 -4.04
CA THR A 67 15.99 -4.63 -4.92
C THR A 67 14.67 -4.56 -4.14
N PRO A 68 13.70 -3.73 -4.57
CA PRO A 68 12.39 -3.72 -3.94
C PRO A 68 11.72 -5.09 -4.07
N ALA A 69 10.98 -5.51 -3.04
CA ALA A 69 10.44 -6.86 -2.92
C ALA A 69 9.38 -7.24 -3.99
N ASN A 70 8.98 -6.33 -4.88
CA ASN A 70 8.11 -6.63 -6.01
C ASN A 70 8.35 -5.65 -7.18
N THR A 71 8.94 -6.13 -8.28
CA THR A 71 9.15 -5.35 -9.52
C THR A 71 8.00 -5.55 -10.52
N ALA A 72 6.76 -5.63 -10.05
CA ALA A 72 5.58 -5.81 -10.90
C ALA A 72 4.66 -4.58 -10.87
N SER A 73 5.19 -3.40 -11.23
CA SER A 73 4.34 -2.30 -11.69
C SER A 73 4.67 -1.96 -13.15
N PRO A 74 4.16 -2.71 -14.15
CA PRO A 74 4.07 -2.21 -15.51
C PRO A 74 2.96 -1.15 -15.55
N GLY A 75 3.24 0.06 -15.05
CA GLY A 75 2.14 0.97 -14.75
C GLY A 75 2.50 2.38 -14.28
N SER A 76 3.63 2.97 -14.69
CA SER A 76 3.86 4.41 -14.53
C SER A 76 3.00 5.27 -15.49
N SER A 77 1.74 4.86 -15.74
CA SER A 77 0.75 5.68 -16.44
C SER A 77 -0.22 6.20 -15.38
N THR A 78 0.20 7.24 -14.67
CA THR A 78 -0.67 8.00 -13.77
C THR A 78 -1.82 8.59 -14.57
N ARG A 79 -2.93 7.85 -14.70
CA ARG A 79 -4.19 8.41 -15.22
C ARG A 79 -4.80 9.21 -14.08
N SER A 80 -4.48 10.50 -14.05
CA SER A 80 -5.07 11.47 -13.12
C SER A 80 -6.61 11.31 -13.14
N PRO A 81 -7.27 11.09 -11.98
CA PRO A 81 -8.72 11.04 -11.94
C PRO A 81 -9.25 12.45 -12.22
N ARG A 82 -9.87 12.64 -13.39
CA ARG A 82 -10.67 13.84 -13.65
C ARG A 82 -11.93 13.76 -12.79
N PHE A 83 -11.98 14.55 -11.73
CA PHE A 83 -13.22 14.81 -11.03
C PHE A 83 -14.09 15.75 -11.89
N PRO A 84 -15.39 15.45 -12.09
CA PRO A 84 -16.29 16.36 -12.77
C PRO A 84 -16.51 17.62 -11.91
N SER A 85 -16.37 18.79 -12.52
CA SER A 85 -16.76 20.06 -11.93
C SER A 85 -18.29 20.08 -11.75
N ARG A 86 -18.73 20.36 -10.52
CA ARG A 86 -20.12 20.80 -10.28
C ARG A 86 -20.34 22.19 -10.88
#